data_AF-A0A1A7XEH1-F1
#
_entry.id   AF-A0A1A7XEH1-F1
#
_cell.length_a   1.000
_cell.length_b   1.000
_cell.length_c   1.000
_cell.angle_alpha   90.00
_cell.angle_beta   90.00
_cell.angle_gamma   90.00
#
_symmetry.space_group_name_H-M   'P 1'
#
loop_
_entity.id
_entity.type
_entity.pdbx_description
1 polymer ?
#
loop_
_entity_poly.entity_id
_entity_poly.type
_entity_poly.pdbx_seq_one_letter_code
_entity_poly.pdbx_strand_id
1 'polypeptide(L)'
;APFLHISSQLWLMIIMLGLIGFSLGMTAIPTFPEIITYAHEQGFEEGLSTLGMVSGLFGAFWSLGMFYGPIVGGLITQNLNFEWGATVQGGMTFLAAFLLMVHSLCQRRRQSAQQD
;
A
#
# COMPACT_ATOMS: atom_id res chain seq x y z
N ALA A 1 -14.35 -14.54 7.12
CA ALA A 1 -14.79 -15.94 7.33
C ALA A 1 -15.26 -16.10 8.77
N PRO A 2 -16.43 -16.72 9.03
CA PRO A 2 -17.08 -16.76 10.34
C PRO A 2 -16.55 -17.93 11.19
N PHE A 3 -15.25 -17.91 11.50
CA PHE A 3 -14.61 -18.96 12.31
C PHE A 3 -13.64 -18.45 13.38
N LEU A 4 -13.41 -17.13 13.46
CA LEU A 4 -12.51 -16.55 14.46
C LEU A 4 -13.27 -15.56 15.33
N HIS A 5 -14.00 -16.12 16.30
CA HIS A 5 -14.53 -15.43 17.47
C HIS A 5 -13.35 -14.99 18.37
N ILE A 6 -12.50 -14.07 17.90
CA ILE A 6 -11.33 -13.59 18.67
C ILE A 6 -11.79 -12.52 19.65
N SER A 7 -12.08 -12.98 20.86
CA SER A 7 -12.15 -12.17 22.07
C SER A 7 -10.73 -11.76 22.51
N SER A 8 -10.09 -10.83 21.80
CA SER A 8 -8.89 -10.09 22.27
C SER A 8 -8.52 -8.93 21.32
N GLN A 9 -9.41 -7.95 21.17
CA GLN A 9 -9.36 -7.05 20.02
C GLN A 9 -8.38 -5.86 20.16
N LEU A 10 -7.96 -5.44 21.35
CA LEU A 10 -7.04 -4.29 21.47
C LEU A 10 -5.57 -4.64 21.22
N TRP A 11 -5.06 -5.71 21.84
CA TRP A 11 -3.65 -6.12 21.66
C TRP A 11 -3.33 -6.52 20.22
N LEU A 12 -4.24 -7.25 19.56
CA LEU A 12 -4.06 -7.60 18.15
C LEU A 12 -4.08 -6.36 17.26
N MET A 13 -4.99 -5.41 17.51
CA MET A 13 -5.03 -4.15 16.77
C MET A 13 -3.75 -3.34 16.96
N ILE A 14 -3.19 -3.29 18.17
CA ILE A 14 -1.92 -2.59 18.44
C ILE A 14 -0.78 -3.22 17.63
N ILE A 15 -0.67 -4.55 17.62
CA ILE A 15 0.37 -5.26 16.87
C ILE A 15 0.19 -5.02 15.36
N MET A 16 -1.03 -5.13 14.84
CA MET A 16 -1.31 -4.92 13.42
C MET A 16 -1.08 -3.46 13.01
N LEU A 17 -1.49 -2.50 13.82
CA LEU A 17 -1.27 -1.08 13.57
C LEU A 17 0.22 -0.73 13.60
N GLY A 18 0.97 -1.33 14.54
CA GLY A 18 2.43 -1.21 14.60
C GLY A 18 3.11 -1.79 13.35
N LEU A 19 2.68 -2.98 12.91
CA LEU A 19 3.22 -3.62 11.71
C LEU A 19 2.90 -2.82 10.43
N ILE A 20 1.67 -2.31 10.31
CA ILE A 20 1.25 -1.47 9.19
C ILE A 20 2.05 -0.16 9.17
N GLY A 21 2.19 0.51 10.32
CA GLY A 21 2.99 1.74 10.44
C GLY A 21 4.46 1.52 10.11
N PHE A 22 5.05 0.42 10.59
CA PHE A 22 6.42 0.02 10.27
C PHE A 22 6.58 -0.25 8.77
N SER A 23 5.65 -0.99 8.17
CA SER A 23 5.68 -1.30 6.73
C SER A 23 5.53 -0.06 5.85
N LEU A 24 4.63 0.86 6.23
CA LEU A 24 4.45 2.15 5.56
C LEU A 24 5.71 2.99 5.63
N GLY A 25 6.37 3.06 6.80
CA GLY A 25 7.65 3.75 6.94
C GLY A 25 8.75 3.12 6.08
N MET A 26 8.87 1.80 6.13
CA MET A 26 9.87 1.06 5.35
C MET A 26 9.66 1.19 3.84
N THR A 27 8.43 1.42 3.37
CA THR A 27 8.12 1.58 1.94
C THR A 27 8.20 3.04 1.51
N ALA A 28 7.63 3.98 2.29
CA ALA A 28 7.64 5.39 1.94
C ALA A 28 9.07 5.96 1.85
N ILE A 29 9.94 5.60 2.80
CA ILE A 29 11.32 6.10 2.85
C ILE A 29 12.12 5.81 1.57
N PRO A 30 12.13 4.58 0.99
CA PRO A 30 12.81 4.29 -0.27
C PRO A 30 12.00 4.65 -1.53
N THR A 31 10.67 4.68 -1.48
CA THR A 31 9.84 4.99 -2.66
C THR A 31 10.02 6.43 -3.13
N PHE A 32 10.13 7.40 -2.21
CA PHE A 32 10.40 8.79 -2.57
C PHE A 32 11.69 8.98 -3.38
N PRO A 33 12.87 8.49 -2.93
CA PRO A 33 14.10 8.61 -3.67
C PRO A 33 14.11 7.80 -4.98
N GLU A 34 13.53 6.59 -5.04
CA GLU A 34 13.46 5.83 -6.31
C GLU A 34 12.69 6.58 -7.41
N ILE A 35 11.53 7.16 -7.08
CA ILE A 35 10.72 7.91 -8.05
C ILE A 35 11.47 9.17 -8.52
N ILE A 36 12.19 9.83 -7.62
CA ILE A 36 13.01 11.00 -7.95
C ILE A 36 14.18 10.60 -8.87
N THR A 37 14.87 9.50 -8.58
CA THR A 37 15.96 8.98 -9.44
C THR A 37 15.44 8.60 -10.82
N TYR A 38 14.27 7.98 -10.92
CA TYR A 38 13.67 7.61 -12.20
C TYR A 38 13.21 8.84 -13.01
N ALA A 39 12.64 9.85 -12.35
CA ALA A 39 12.27 11.11 -13.00
C ALA A 39 13.51 11.86 -13.52
N HIS A 40 14.62 11.80 -12.76
CA HIS A 40 15.90 12.36 -13.15
C HIS A 40 16.47 11.66 -14.40
N GLU A 41 16.44 10.33 -14.48
CA GLU A 41 16.88 9.57 -15.67
C GLU A 41 16.08 9.88 -16.95
N GLN A 42 14.83 10.34 -16.81
CA GLN A 42 13.98 10.77 -17.92
C GLN A 42 14.21 12.23 -18.37
N GLY A 43 15.17 12.94 -17.76
CA GLY A 43 15.57 14.29 -18.17
C GLY A 43 14.79 15.44 -17.51
N PHE A 44 14.08 15.19 -16.40
CA PHE A 44 13.51 16.28 -15.59
C PHE A 44 14.60 17.03 -14.82
N GLU A 45 14.57 18.36 -14.86
CA GLU A 45 15.49 19.26 -14.14
C GLU A 45 15.56 18.92 -12.64
N GLU A 46 16.78 18.86 -12.09
CA GLU A 46 17.04 18.76 -10.66
C GLU A 46 16.42 19.98 -9.96
N GLY A 47 15.29 19.79 -9.28
CA GLY A 47 14.67 20.92 -8.61
C GLY A 47 13.37 20.63 -7.85
N LEU A 48 13.01 21.60 -7.00
CA LEU A 48 11.78 21.67 -6.20
C LEU A 48 10.50 21.42 -7.02
N SER A 49 10.55 21.60 -8.34
CA SER A 49 9.43 21.31 -9.26
C SER A 49 9.15 19.80 -9.38
N THR A 50 10.17 18.97 -9.57
CA THR A 50 10.03 17.49 -9.63
C THR A 50 9.63 16.93 -8.28
N LEU A 51 10.24 17.44 -7.19
CA LEU A 51 9.83 17.10 -5.82
C LEU A 51 8.39 17.51 -5.54
N GLY A 52 7.97 18.70 -6.01
CA GLY A 52 6.61 19.21 -5.89
C GLY A 52 5.59 18.38 -6.67
N MET A 53 5.91 17.94 -7.88
CA MET A 53 5.05 17.05 -8.66
C MET A 53 4.93 15.65 -8.03
N VAL A 54 6.04 15.04 -7.60
CA VAL A 54 6.03 13.71 -6.98
C VAL A 54 5.28 13.74 -5.65
N SER A 55 5.55 14.73 -4.80
CA SER A 55 4.83 14.90 -3.53
C SER A 55 3.36 15.27 -3.73
N GLY A 56 3.03 16.08 -4.74
CA GLY A 56 1.65 16.41 -5.11
C GLY A 56 0.88 15.20 -5.61
N LEU A 57 1.48 14.38 -6.48
CA LEU A 57 0.88 13.14 -6.98
C LEU A 57 0.71 12.11 -5.86
N PHE A 58 1.73 11.91 -5.03
CA PHE A 58 1.65 11.05 -3.86
C PHE A 58 0.57 11.53 -2.88
N GLY A 59 0.52 12.83 -2.60
CA GLY A 59 -0.49 13.46 -1.77
C GLY A 59 -1.90 13.32 -2.33
N ALA A 60 -2.07 13.39 -3.66
CA ALA A 60 -3.35 13.17 -4.32
C ALA A 60 -3.83 11.73 -4.16
N PHE A 61 -2.97 10.74 -4.37
CA PHE A 61 -3.29 9.33 -4.11
C PHE A 61 -3.57 9.06 -2.64
N TRP A 62 -2.82 9.69 -1.73
CA TRP A 62 -3.06 9.60 -0.29
C TRP A 62 -4.44 10.16 0.09
N SER A 63 -4.78 11.34 -0.43
CA SER A 63 -6.08 11.97 -0.21
C SER A 63 -7.22 11.14 -0.81
N LEU A 64 -7.02 10.57 -2.00
CA LEU A 64 -7.98 9.65 -2.63
C LEU A 64 -8.21 8.41 -1.78
N GLY A 65 -7.15 7.81 -1.24
CA GLY A 65 -7.24 6.65 -0.34
C GLY A 65 -7.98 7.00 0.97
N MET A 66 -7.68 8.17 1.55
CA MET A 66 -8.38 8.66 2.75
C MET A 66 -9.86 8.96 2.50
N PHE A 67 -10.24 9.33 1.27
CA PHE A 67 -11.64 9.51 0.89
C PHE A 67 -12.33 8.16 0.63
N TYR A 68 -11.68 7.28 -0.13
CA TYR A 68 -12.22 5.99 -0.54
C TYR A 68 -12.36 5.00 0.62
N GLY A 69 -11.39 4.98 1.53
CA GLY A 69 -11.34 4.05 2.67
C GLY A 69 -12.59 4.10 3.57
N PRO A 70 -12.98 5.27 4.11
CA PRO A 70 -14.18 5.41 4.92
C PRO A 70 -15.47 5.16 4.16
N ILE A 71 -15.53 5.51 2.86
CA ILE A 71 -16.74 5.30 2.04
C ILE A 71 -16.99 3.80 1.84
N VAL A 72 -15.97 3.06 1.40
CA VAL A 72 -16.09 1.61 1.19
C VAL A 72 -16.19 0.87 2.51
N GLY A 73 -15.41 1.26 3.52
CA GLY A 73 -15.51 0.71 4.87
C GLY A 73 -16.89 0.94 5.49
N GLY A 74 -17.44 2.15 5.38
CA GLY A 74 -18.77 2.50 5.89
C GLY A 74 -19.89 1.71 5.21
N LEU A 75 -19.89 1.65 3.87
CA LEU A 75 -20.89 0.89 3.11
C LEU A 75 -20.87 -0.60 3.44
N ILE A 76 -19.67 -1.19 3.61
CA ILE A 76 -19.53 -2.60 3.96
C ILE A 76 -20.03 -2.84 5.39
N THR A 77 -19.62 -2.01 6.35
CA THR A 77 -19.97 -2.18 7.77
C THR A 77 -21.48 -1.98 8.01
N GLN A 78 -22.16 -1.17 7.20
CA GLN A 78 -23.61 -0.97 7.27
C GLN A 78 -24.44 -2.12 6.71
N ASN A 79 -23.95 -2.83 5.68
CA ASN A 79 -24.72 -3.90 5.00
C ASN A 79 -24.34 -5.31 5.49
N LEU A 80 -23.12 -5.50 5.97
CA LEU A 80 -22.60 -6.78 6.45
C LEU A 80 -21.79 -6.48 7.72
N ASN A 81 -22.18 -7.08 8.85
CA ASN A 81 -21.55 -6.90 10.17
C ASN A 81 -20.02 -6.70 10.13
N PHE A 82 -19.46 -5.96 11.09
CA PHE A 82 -18.06 -5.54 11.25
C PHE A 82 -16.97 -6.53 10.78
N GLU A 83 -17.21 -7.84 10.92
CA GLU A 83 -16.35 -8.92 10.43
C GLU A 83 -16.13 -8.96 8.90
N TRP A 84 -17.11 -8.55 8.11
CA TRP A 84 -16.98 -8.47 6.65
C TRP A 84 -16.09 -7.29 6.23
N GLY A 85 -16.14 -6.18 6.96
CA GLY A 85 -15.23 -5.04 6.76
C GLY A 85 -13.76 -5.44 6.91
N ALA A 86 -13.44 -6.15 8.00
CA ALA A 86 -12.10 -6.65 8.24
C ALA A 86 -11.65 -7.68 7.20
N THR A 87 -12.55 -8.57 6.75
CA THR A 87 -12.25 -9.57 5.71
C THR A 87 -11.94 -8.89 4.37
N VAL A 88 -12.69 -7.86 4.00
CA VAL A 88 -12.47 -7.12 2.75
C VAL A 88 -11.17 -6.31 2.81
N GLN A 89 -10.89 -5.63 3.93
CA GLN A 89 -9.63 -4.92 4.16
C GLN A 89 -8.41 -5.86 4.06
N GLY A 90 -8.50 -7.02 4.72
CA GLY A 90 -7.45 -8.05 4.67
C GLY A 90 -7.31 -8.65 3.27
N GLY A 91 -8.42 -8.94 2.59
CA GLY A 91 -8.46 -9.48 1.23
C GLY A 91 -7.84 -8.53 0.20
N MET A 92 -8.16 -7.23 0.27
CA MET A 92 -7.54 -6.23 -0.61
C MET A 92 -6.03 -6.14 -0.39
N THR A 93 -5.60 -6.10 0.88
CA THR A 93 -4.16 -6.07 1.21
C THR A 93 -3.45 -7.34 0.73
N PHE A 94 -4.08 -8.51 0.89
CA PHE A 94 -3.54 -9.78 0.44
C PHE A 94 -3.44 -9.85 -1.09
N LEU A 95 -4.45 -9.36 -1.81
CA LEU A 95 -4.43 -9.29 -3.28
C LEU A 95 -3.32 -8.36 -3.76
N ALA A 96 -3.16 -7.19 -3.14
CA ALA A 96 -2.07 -6.26 -3.46
C ALA A 96 -0.70 -6.90 -3.20
N ALA A 97 -0.52 -7.56 -2.05
CA ALA A 97 0.70 -8.28 -1.73
C ALA A 97 0.98 -9.41 -2.73
N PHE A 98 -0.05 -10.15 -3.16
CA PHE A 98 0.07 -11.19 -4.17
C PHE A 98 0.50 -10.62 -5.52
N LEU A 99 -0.10 -9.52 -5.97
CA LEU A 99 0.29 -8.86 -7.22
C LEU A 99 1.73 -8.34 -7.16
N LEU A 100 2.16 -7.77 -6.03
CA LEU A 100 3.55 -7.36 -5.81
C LEU A 100 4.51 -8.57 -5.79
N MET A 101 4.10 -9.68 -5.17
CA MET A 101 4.86 -10.93 -5.19
C MET A 101 5.01 -11.47 -6.61
N VAL A 102 3.93 -11.49 -7.40
CA VAL A 102 3.97 -11.91 -8.81
C VAL A 102 4.84 -10.97 -9.62
N HIS A 103 4.68 -9.66 -9.46
CA HIS A 103 5.48 -8.67 -10.18
C HIS A 103 6.97 -8.79 -9.85
N SER A 104 7.32 -8.91 -8.57
CA SER A 104 8.71 -9.09 -8.15
C SER A 104 9.31 -10.41 -8.62
N LEU A 105 8.54 -11.51 -8.66
CA LEU A 105 8.99 -12.78 -9.24
C LEU A 105 9.17 -12.66 -10.76
N CYS A 106 8.25 -12.01 -11.48
CA CYS A 106 8.38 -11.73 -12.91
C CYS A 106 9.57 -10.81 -13.21
N GLN A 107 9.79 -9.78 -12.40
CA GLN A 107 10.92 -8.86 -12.52
C GLN A 107 12.25 -9.58 -12.23
N ARG A 108 12.31 -10.42 -11.18
CA ARG A 108 13.47 -11.28 -10.91
C ARG A 108 13.75 -12.22 -12.07
N ARG A 109 12.72 -12.86 -12.64
CA ARG A 109 12.91 -13.72 -13.83
C ARG A 109 13.40 -12.94 -15.04
N ARG A 110 12.93 -11.72 -15.25
CA ARG A 110 13.38 -10.85 -16.34
C ARG A 110 14.83 -10.38 -16.16
N GLN A 111 15.26 -10.12 -14.93
CA GLN A 111 16.67 -9.82 -14.63
C GLN A 111 17.56 -11.04 -14.84
N SER A 112 17.13 -12.24 -14.46
CA SER A 112 17.88 -13.47 -14.74
C SER A 112 18.02 -13.73 -16.25
N ALA A 113 16.99 -13.47 -17.05
CA ALA A 113 17.01 -13.66 -18.50
C ALA A 113 17.84 -12.61 -19.27
N GLN A 114 18.23 -11.50 -18.65
CA GLN A 114 19.07 -10.47 -19.26
C GLN A 114 20.56 -10.62 -18.87
N GLN A 115 20.89 -11.62 -18.05
CA GLN A 115 22.23 -11.92 -17.58
C GLN A 115 22.82 -13.20 -18.20
N ASP A 116 22.06 -13.84 -19.11
CA ASP A 116 22.47 -14.90 -20.04
C ASP A 116 22.65 -14.33 -21.46
#